data_AF-G2J304-F1
#
_entry.id   AF-G2J304-F1
#
_cell.length_a   1.000
_cell.length_b   1.000
_cell.length_c   1.000
_cell.angle_alpha   90.00
_cell.angle_beta   90.00
_cell.angle_gamma   90.00
#
_symmetry.space_group_name_H-M   'P 1'
#
loop_
_entity.id
_entity.type
_entity.pdbx_description
1 polymer ?
#
loop_
_entity_poly.entity_id
_entity_poly.type
_entity_poly.pdbx_seq_one_letter_code
_entity_poly.pdbx_strand_id
1 'polypeptide(L)'
;MKISHKAGLAGAAVLFLTVSLLSLVQVNQLRSSLRSQAESSIAQSGNALARQIENGLNAKLQLIDLMAQSIDADFRPERIQQVFGQPLLKEQFLLLFGGLDSDGKRLTNDPKWNPPGWDARQRPWYAVARQAPRAVLTEPYADAATGEILISAVAKLSDHGRFMGAFGGDLSLQNIAAAVNALDFNGAGYAFLLAGNGKIISHPDAKLDGQPYSRLFDGQRPALTPALTAVNGARRQLVSFVPLSGLHGMHWYLGVVLDEAALMREADAASQRALVGAIIGVVLSLLVLGVLMGRLLSPLQRLHHALQDINRGEGDLTRRLPATGKDEVALLSGEFNGFVQHLQTLIGNVMNSAAQVRQTSTATSSQAQSASERLYRQLQELDQLAHTMNDMNGAAEAVAEHAEVAARAVETANVETEHGVAVVSRTTSTIQLLADKLGETGLSINELVLLSRHIESILSKIAGIADQTNLLALNAAIEAARAGEAGRGFAVVADEVRTLASLTQSSTAEIRDIIEQLQNGVKRAESSMLQCSHTAKQTVDDAASANDILGRIRDAITRINDMNLHIAKAAKEQSVATRELSRRTDGIRDISHAVAQGAATQLDHCQVMVEQVGQQDALLERFKV
;
A
#
# COMPACT_ATOMS: atom_id res chain seq x y z
N MET A 1 -30.74 2.18 13.90
CA MET A 1 -30.83 0.70 14.12
C MET A 1 -29.71 0.00 13.36
N LYS A 2 -28.93 -0.86 14.03
CA LYS A 2 -27.87 -1.69 13.41
C LYS A 2 -28.49 -2.64 12.36
N ILE A 3 -27.71 -3.03 11.35
CA ILE A 3 -28.14 -3.94 10.26
C ILE A 3 -28.73 -5.24 10.84
N SER A 4 -28.16 -5.74 11.94
CA SER A 4 -28.67 -6.91 12.69
C SER A 4 -30.15 -6.80 13.06
N HIS A 5 -30.62 -5.61 13.46
CA HIS A 5 -32.01 -5.40 13.83
C HIS A 5 -32.92 -5.24 12.62
N LYS A 6 -32.41 -4.65 11.52
CA LYS A 6 -33.18 -4.52 10.26
C LYS A 6 -33.42 -5.88 9.60
N ALA A 7 -32.38 -6.73 9.56
CA ALA A 7 -32.49 -8.10 9.05
C ALA A 7 -33.41 -8.96 9.93
N GLY A 8 -33.28 -8.83 11.26
CA GLY A 8 -34.17 -9.50 12.22
C GLY A 8 -35.65 -9.14 12.04
N LEU A 9 -35.95 -7.85 11.89
CA LEU A 9 -37.32 -7.37 11.67
C LEU A 9 -37.88 -7.79 10.31
N ALA A 10 -37.07 -7.73 9.25
CA ALA A 10 -37.50 -8.17 7.92
C ALA A 10 -37.82 -9.67 7.90
N GLY A 11 -36.96 -10.50 8.50
CA GLY A 11 -37.19 -11.93 8.64
C GLY A 11 -38.44 -12.26 9.46
N ALA A 12 -38.64 -11.56 10.58
CA ALA A 12 -39.84 -11.74 11.41
C ALA A 12 -41.12 -11.29 10.69
N ALA A 13 -41.07 -10.22 9.90
CA ALA A 13 -42.22 -9.75 9.11
C ALA A 13 -42.62 -10.76 8.03
N VAL A 14 -41.66 -11.33 7.30
CA VAL A 14 -41.92 -12.37 6.30
C VAL A 14 -42.47 -13.64 6.95
N LEU A 15 -41.91 -14.04 8.09
CA LEU A 15 -42.36 -15.24 8.81
C LEU A 15 -43.76 -15.05 9.41
N PHE A 16 -44.06 -13.87 9.95
CA PHE A 16 -45.40 -13.52 10.41
C PHE A 16 -46.42 -13.51 9.27
N LEU A 17 -46.09 -12.90 8.13
CA LEU A 17 -46.96 -12.87 6.96
C LEU A 17 -47.24 -14.27 6.42
N THR A 18 -46.22 -15.11 6.29
CA THR A 18 -46.36 -16.48 5.77
C THR A 18 -47.16 -17.38 6.70
N VAL A 19 -46.88 -17.36 8.01
CA VAL A 19 -47.62 -18.16 9.00
C VAL A 19 -49.07 -17.68 9.13
N SER A 20 -49.30 -16.36 9.11
CA SER A 20 -50.67 -15.80 9.16
C SER A 20 -51.48 -16.17 7.92
N LEU A 21 -50.87 -16.09 6.72
CA LEU A 21 -51.51 -16.47 5.47
C LEU A 21 -51.85 -17.97 5.46
N LEU A 22 -50.91 -18.82 5.87
CA LEU A 22 -51.11 -20.27 5.94
C LEU A 22 -52.22 -20.65 6.93
N SER A 23 -52.23 -20.02 8.11
CA SER A 23 -53.26 -20.22 9.13
C SER A 23 -54.65 -19.80 8.63
N LEU A 24 -54.74 -18.69 7.89
CA LEU A 24 -56.00 -18.19 7.35
C LEU A 24 -56.57 -19.16 6.29
N VAL A 25 -55.70 -19.68 5.41
CA VAL A 25 -56.07 -20.70 4.41
C VAL A 25 -56.53 -21.98 5.10
N GLN A 26 -55.80 -22.46 6.10
CA GLN A 26 -56.10 -23.73 6.79
C GLN A 26 -57.43 -23.69 7.56
N VAL A 27 -57.73 -22.58 8.25
CA VAL A 27 -59.00 -22.41 8.96
C VAL A 27 -60.18 -22.33 7.99
N ASN A 28 -60.02 -21.60 6.87
CA ASN A 28 -61.05 -21.55 5.84
C ASN A 28 -61.29 -22.92 5.20
N GLN A 29 -60.22 -23.68 4.92
CA GLN A 29 -60.33 -25.03 4.40
C GLN A 29 -61.05 -25.96 5.39
N LEU A 30 -60.72 -25.90 6.68
CA LEU A 30 -61.37 -26.70 7.72
C LEU A 30 -62.87 -26.39 7.85
N ARG A 31 -63.25 -25.09 7.87
CA ARG A 31 -64.66 -24.67 7.89
C ARG A 31 -65.43 -25.16 6.67
N SER A 32 -64.83 -25.08 5.48
CA SER A 32 -65.45 -25.59 4.25
C SER A 32 -65.62 -27.11 4.28
N SER A 33 -64.64 -27.83 4.84
CA SER A 33 -64.66 -29.29 4.97
C SER A 33 -65.76 -29.73 5.94
N LEU A 34 -65.88 -29.10 7.11
CA LEU A 34 -66.93 -29.42 8.08
C LEU A 34 -68.33 -29.21 7.51
N ARG A 35 -68.54 -28.13 6.74
CA ARG A 35 -69.83 -27.89 6.07
C ARG A 35 -70.13 -28.94 5.01
N SER A 36 -69.16 -29.27 4.17
CA SER A 36 -69.33 -30.31 3.14
C SER A 36 -69.56 -31.69 3.75
N GLN A 37 -68.89 -31.99 4.87
CA GLN A 37 -69.08 -33.24 5.61
C GLN A 37 -70.47 -33.31 6.25
N ALA A 38 -70.99 -32.20 6.79
CA ALA A 38 -72.36 -32.12 7.29
C ALA A 38 -73.39 -32.34 6.17
N GLU A 39 -73.22 -31.69 5.02
CA GLU A 39 -74.06 -31.90 3.83
C GLU A 39 -74.04 -33.35 3.36
N SER A 40 -72.85 -33.98 3.30
CA SER A 40 -72.69 -35.39 2.94
C SER A 40 -73.34 -36.32 3.96
N SER A 41 -73.15 -36.06 5.26
CA SER A 41 -73.74 -36.86 6.35
C SER A 41 -75.26 -36.78 6.36
N ILE A 42 -75.83 -35.59 6.13
CA ILE A 42 -77.28 -35.42 5.96
C ILE A 42 -77.76 -36.17 4.73
N ALA A 43 -77.06 -36.05 3.60
CA ALA A 43 -77.42 -36.76 2.39
C ALA A 43 -77.31 -38.29 2.54
N GLN A 44 -76.35 -38.82 3.30
CA GLN A 44 -76.22 -40.27 3.50
C GLN A 44 -77.21 -40.79 4.55
N SER A 45 -77.12 -40.24 5.78
CA SER A 45 -77.90 -40.70 6.93
C SER A 45 -79.36 -40.28 6.84
N GLY A 46 -79.63 -39.05 6.39
CA GLY A 46 -80.99 -38.55 6.19
C GLY A 46 -81.73 -39.30 5.08
N ASN A 47 -81.10 -39.55 3.92
CA ASN A 47 -81.73 -40.36 2.86
C ASN A 47 -81.86 -41.85 3.24
N ALA A 48 -80.94 -42.40 4.04
CA ALA A 48 -81.06 -43.76 4.54
C ALA A 48 -82.25 -43.89 5.49
N LEU A 49 -82.38 -42.96 6.45
CA LEU A 49 -83.50 -42.94 7.39
C LEU A 49 -84.83 -42.66 6.68
N ALA A 50 -84.88 -41.71 5.74
CA ALA A 50 -86.07 -41.43 4.94
C ALA A 50 -86.55 -42.71 4.22
N ARG A 51 -85.65 -43.44 3.55
CA ARG A 51 -85.97 -44.73 2.90
C ARG A 51 -86.41 -45.81 3.88
N GLN A 52 -85.82 -45.86 5.08
CA GLN A 52 -86.23 -46.80 6.12
C GLN A 52 -87.66 -46.52 6.59
N ILE A 53 -88.01 -45.25 6.80
CA ILE A 53 -89.36 -44.81 7.17
C ILE A 53 -90.35 -45.12 6.04
N GLU A 54 -90.00 -44.80 4.79
CA GLU A 54 -90.80 -45.13 3.60
C GLU A 54 -91.11 -46.62 3.51
N ASN A 55 -90.09 -47.47 3.61
CA ASN A 55 -90.24 -48.92 3.53
C ASN A 55 -91.10 -49.46 4.68
N GLY A 56 -90.88 -48.96 5.90
CA GLY A 56 -91.65 -49.36 7.08
C GLY A 56 -93.13 -49.01 6.92
N LEU A 57 -93.45 -47.78 6.52
CA LEU A 57 -94.82 -47.32 6.32
C LEU A 57 -95.52 -48.00 5.12
N ASN A 58 -94.82 -48.17 3.99
CA ASN A 58 -95.37 -48.87 2.83
C ASN A 58 -95.67 -50.34 3.13
N ALA A 59 -94.85 -51.02 3.95
CA ALA A 59 -95.14 -52.37 4.40
C ALA A 59 -96.44 -52.44 5.22
N LYS A 60 -96.74 -51.44 6.07
CA LYS A 60 -98.01 -51.36 6.80
C LYS A 60 -99.20 -51.17 5.86
N LEU A 61 -99.07 -50.32 4.85
CA LEU A 61 -100.10 -50.12 3.84
C LEU A 61 -100.40 -51.42 3.07
N GLN A 62 -99.36 -52.17 2.67
CA GLN A 62 -99.53 -53.46 2.01
C GLN A 62 -100.27 -54.49 2.88
N LEU A 63 -100.04 -54.50 4.20
CA LEU A 63 -100.78 -55.37 5.12
C LEU A 63 -102.27 -54.99 5.17
N ILE A 64 -102.60 -53.69 5.19
CA ILE A 64 -103.98 -53.19 5.15
C ILE A 64 -104.64 -53.50 3.81
N ASP A 65 -103.94 -53.38 2.68
CA ASP A 65 -104.43 -53.79 1.37
C ASP A 65 -104.72 -55.30 1.32
N LEU A 66 -103.81 -56.13 1.85
CA LEU A 66 -104.00 -57.58 1.92
C LEU A 66 -105.21 -57.95 2.78
N MET A 67 -105.39 -57.27 3.92
CA MET A 67 -106.58 -57.44 4.76
C MET A 67 -107.85 -57.05 4.00
N ALA A 68 -107.85 -55.91 3.31
CA ALA A 68 -108.99 -55.43 2.56
C ALA A 68 -109.40 -56.43 1.47
N GLN A 69 -108.44 -56.96 0.72
CA GLN A 69 -108.67 -57.97 -0.32
C GLN A 69 -109.18 -59.30 0.28
N SER A 70 -108.60 -59.75 1.41
CA SER A 70 -109.06 -60.98 2.05
C SER A 70 -110.47 -60.86 2.63
N ILE A 71 -110.88 -59.67 3.05
CA ILE A 71 -112.24 -59.43 3.56
C ILE A 71 -113.21 -59.26 2.39
N ASP A 72 -112.80 -58.60 1.31
CA ASP A 72 -113.61 -58.39 0.09
C ASP A 72 -114.01 -59.70 -0.60
N ALA A 73 -113.13 -60.72 -0.55
CA ALA A 73 -113.39 -62.04 -1.12
C ALA A 73 -114.40 -62.90 -0.32
N ASP A 74 -114.56 -62.65 0.97
CA ASP A 74 -115.51 -63.37 1.85
C ASP A 74 -116.01 -62.44 2.95
N PHE A 75 -116.97 -61.56 2.60
CA PHE A 75 -117.45 -60.53 3.49
C PHE A 75 -118.49 -61.07 4.48
N ARG A 76 -118.02 -61.48 5.68
CA ARG A 76 -118.86 -61.87 6.82
C ARG A 76 -118.26 -61.39 8.15
N PRO A 77 -119.07 -61.08 9.18
CA PRO A 77 -118.59 -60.56 10.46
C PRO A 77 -117.51 -61.44 11.13
N GLU A 78 -117.67 -62.76 11.05
CA GLU A 78 -116.73 -63.72 11.62
C GLU A 78 -115.38 -63.68 10.89
N ARG A 79 -115.39 -63.48 9.56
CA ARG A 79 -114.18 -63.36 8.76
C ARG A 79 -113.44 -62.07 9.06
N ILE A 80 -114.15 -60.95 9.21
CA ILE A 80 -113.54 -59.66 9.60
C ILE A 80 -112.85 -59.80 10.95
N GLN A 81 -113.53 -60.37 11.95
CA GLN A 81 -112.95 -60.60 13.27
C GLN A 81 -111.78 -61.59 13.25
N GLN A 82 -111.85 -62.64 12.43
CA GLN A 82 -110.74 -63.58 12.24
C GLN A 82 -109.50 -62.90 11.64
N VAL A 83 -109.69 -62.05 10.62
CA VAL A 83 -108.60 -61.29 9.99
C VAL A 83 -108.01 -60.29 11.00
N PHE A 84 -108.85 -59.50 11.67
CA PHE A 84 -108.41 -58.53 12.67
C PHE A 84 -107.71 -59.20 13.87
N GLY A 85 -108.14 -60.41 14.22
CA GLY A 85 -107.62 -61.20 15.33
C GLY A 85 -106.26 -61.86 15.08
N GLN A 86 -105.72 -61.83 13.85
CA GLN A 86 -104.47 -62.53 13.53
C GLN A 86 -103.29 -62.02 14.39
N PRO A 87 -102.48 -62.91 14.99
CA PRO A 87 -101.38 -62.51 15.89
C PRO A 87 -100.40 -61.52 15.26
N LEU A 88 -99.99 -61.77 14.00
CA LEU A 88 -99.07 -60.88 13.29
C LEU A 88 -99.61 -59.45 13.23
N LEU A 89 -100.91 -59.27 12.97
CA LEU A 89 -101.48 -57.94 12.82
C LEU A 89 -101.61 -57.20 14.15
N LYS A 90 -101.82 -57.93 15.25
CA LYS A 90 -101.79 -57.37 16.62
C LYS A 90 -100.42 -56.86 17.02
N GLU A 91 -99.35 -57.43 16.48
CA GLU A 91 -97.98 -56.94 16.69
C GLU A 91 -97.65 -55.75 15.79
N GLN A 92 -98.23 -55.69 14.58
CA GLN A 92 -97.90 -54.68 13.59
C GLN A 92 -98.68 -53.36 13.75
N PHE A 93 -99.87 -53.36 14.36
CA PHE A 93 -100.71 -52.18 14.57
C PHE A 93 -101.07 -52.03 16.04
N LEU A 94 -101.14 -50.80 16.55
CA LEU A 94 -101.59 -50.52 17.92
C LEU A 94 -103.02 -50.99 18.16
N LEU A 95 -103.87 -50.75 17.17
CA LEU A 95 -105.28 -51.12 17.17
C LEU A 95 -105.72 -51.32 15.72
N LEU A 96 -106.41 -52.41 15.44
CA LEU A 96 -107.22 -52.52 14.22
C LEU A 96 -108.64 -52.10 14.57
N PHE A 97 -109.17 -51.16 13.79
CA PHE A 97 -110.48 -50.57 14.00
C PHE A 97 -111.21 -50.47 12.67
N GLY A 98 -112.53 -50.37 12.71
CA GLY A 98 -113.35 -50.14 11.54
C GLY A 98 -114.80 -49.98 11.90
N GLY A 99 -115.63 -49.78 10.89
CA GLY A 99 -117.08 -49.79 11.04
C GLY A 99 -117.76 -49.94 9.70
N LEU A 100 -118.98 -50.48 9.75
CA LEU A 100 -119.83 -50.64 8.57
C LEU A 100 -120.60 -49.35 8.30
N ASP A 101 -120.89 -49.08 7.04
CA ASP A 101 -121.65 -47.90 6.62
C ASP A 101 -123.10 -47.94 7.13
N SER A 102 -123.63 -49.15 7.28
CA SER A 102 -125.01 -49.43 7.69
C SER A 102 -125.33 -48.94 9.10
N ASP A 103 -124.45 -49.19 10.07
CA ASP A 103 -124.71 -48.90 11.49
C ASP A 103 -123.61 -48.12 12.20
N GLY A 104 -122.45 -47.94 11.58
CA GLY A 104 -121.30 -47.22 12.15
C GLY A 104 -120.68 -47.89 13.38
N LYS A 105 -121.13 -49.11 13.74
CA LYS A 105 -120.67 -49.81 14.95
C LYS A 105 -119.22 -50.23 14.83
N ARG A 106 -118.54 -50.28 15.97
CA ARG A 106 -117.12 -50.63 16.04
C ARG A 106 -116.87 -52.07 15.61
N LEU A 107 -115.91 -52.20 14.70
CA LEU A 107 -115.17 -53.42 14.41
C LEU A 107 -113.78 -53.22 14.99
N THR A 108 -113.29 -54.15 15.79
CA THR A 108 -111.96 -54.02 16.38
C THR A 108 -111.38 -55.37 16.79
N ASN A 109 -110.05 -55.45 16.82
CA ASN A 109 -109.30 -56.59 17.34
C ASN A 109 -109.13 -56.58 18.87
N ASP A 110 -109.47 -55.48 19.56
CA ASP A 110 -109.44 -55.37 21.01
C ASP A 110 -110.86 -55.12 21.58
N PRO A 111 -111.49 -56.12 22.22
CA PRO A 111 -112.81 -55.97 22.83
C PRO A 111 -112.88 -54.86 23.89
N LYS A 112 -111.77 -54.54 24.57
CA LYS A 112 -111.68 -53.53 25.64
C LYS A 112 -111.75 -52.10 25.10
N TRP A 113 -111.43 -51.89 23.83
CA TRP A 113 -111.49 -50.57 23.20
C TRP A 113 -112.95 -50.20 22.87
N ASN A 114 -113.57 -49.38 23.72
CA ASN A 114 -114.97 -48.97 23.58
C ASN A 114 -115.19 -47.49 23.97
N PRO A 115 -114.71 -46.54 23.16
CA PRO A 115 -114.94 -45.11 23.39
C PRO A 115 -116.45 -44.77 23.43
N PRO A 116 -116.90 -43.92 24.39
CA PRO A 116 -118.31 -43.58 24.53
C PRO A 116 -118.80 -42.73 23.35
N GLY A 117 -120.00 -43.06 22.82
CA GLY A 117 -120.63 -42.31 21.72
C GLY A 117 -119.96 -42.46 20.36
N TRP A 118 -119.14 -43.51 20.17
CA TRP A 118 -118.31 -43.68 18.98
C TRP A 118 -119.10 -44.16 17.75
N ASP A 119 -118.94 -43.46 16.62
CA ASP A 119 -119.42 -43.83 15.29
C ASP A 119 -118.25 -43.73 14.30
N ALA A 120 -117.95 -44.83 13.61
CA ALA A 120 -116.86 -44.89 12.64
C ALA A 120 -116.97 -43.81 11.54
N ARG A 121 -118.19 -43.51 11.09
CA ARG A 121 -118.46 -42.64 9.93
C ARG A 121 -118.15 -41.17 10.20
N GLN A 122 -118.15 -40.75 11.46
CA GLN A 122 -117.83 -39.38 11.85
C GLN A 122 -116.32 -39.15 12.05
N ARG A 123 -115.50 -40.20 11.95
CA ARG A 123 -114.06 -40.08 12.17
C ARG A 123 -113.34 -39.58 10.92
N PRO A 124 -112.32 -38.71 11.05
CA PRO A 124 -111.60 -38.15 9.91
C PRO A 124 -111.05 -39.20 8.93
N TRP A 125 -110.60 -40.34 9.47
CA TRP A 125 -110.03 -41.43 8.70
C TRP A 125 -111.05 -42.17 7.81
N TYR A 126 -112.35 -42.16 8.16
CA TYR A 126 -113.37 -42.92 7.44
C TYR A 126 -113.63 -42.32 6.05
N ALA A 127 -113.68 -40.98 5.97
CA ALA A 127 -113.81 -40.27 4.70
C ALA A 127 -112.59 -40.50 3.79
N VAL A 128 -111.39 -40.50 4.37
CA VAL A 128 -110.13 -40.77 3.65
C VAL A 128 -110.14 -42.19 3.08
N ALA A 129 -110.50 -43.18 3.90
CA ALA A 129 -110.58 -44.59 3.50
C ALA A 129 -111.61 -44.83 2.40
N ARG A 130 -112.78 -44.17 2.47
CA ARG A 130 -113.87 -44.30 1.50
C ARG A 130 -113.49 -43.77 0.11
N GLN A 131 -112.74 -42.68 0.05
CA GLN A 131 -112.32 -42.06 -1.22
C GLN A 131 -111.12 -42.76 -1.85
N ALA A 132 -110.38 -43.52 -1.05
CA ALA A 132 -109.15 -44.14 -1.49
C ALA A 132 -109.37 -45.43 -2.32
N PRO A 133 -108.66 -45.59 -3.45
CA PRO A 133 -108.74 -46.82 -4.25
C PRO A 133 -108.04 -48.02 -3.58
N ARG A 134 -107.08 -47.77 -2.69
CA ARG A 134 -106.25 -48.72 -1.92
C ARG A 134 -105.92 -48.15 -0.54
N ALA A 135 -105.18 -48.87 0.29
CA ALA A 135 -104.74 -48.41 1.60
C ALA A 135 -103.92 -47.10 1.51
N VAL A 136 -104.21 -46.15 2.39
CA VAL A 136 -103.50 -44.86 2.49
C VAL A 136 -103.29 -44.51 3.97
N LEU A 137 -102.26 -43.71 4.29
CA LEU A 137 -102.13 -43.18 5.65
C LEU A 137 -102.92 -41.88 5.80
N THR A 138 -103.46 -41.66 6.99
CA THR A 138 -104.08 -40.38 7.34
C THR A 138 -103.03 -39.32 7.66
N GLU A 139 -103.41 -38.04 7.58
CA GLU A 139 -102.68 -37.02 8.32
C GLU A 139 -102.75 -37.31 9.84
N PRO A 140 -101.80 -36.82 10.66
CA PRO A 140 -101.86 -37.01 12.10
C PRO A 140 -103.13 -36.41 12.70
N TYR A 141 -103.86 -37.20 13.48
CA TYR A 141 -105.08 -36.77 14.14
C TYR A 141 -105.12 -37.30 15.57
N ALA A 142 -105.92 -36.65 16.43
CA ALA A 142 -106.08 -37.08 17.81
C ALA A 142 -106.96 -38.33 17.88
N ASP A 143 -106.42 -39.38 18.50
CA ASP A 143 -107.14 -40.60 18.80
C ASP A 143 -108.40 -40.31 19.62
N ALA A 144 -109.47 -41.06 19.36
CA ALA A 144 -110.76 -40.85 20.01
C ALA A 144 -110.75 -41.25 21.49
N ALA A 145 -109.89 -42.20 21.89
CA ALA A 145 -109.89 -42.77 23.23
C ALA A 145 -108.81 -42.13 24.13
N THR A 146 -107.62 -41.91 23.57
CA THR A 146 -106.44 -41.46 24.31
C THR A 146 -106.14 -39.97 24.11
N GLY A 147 -106.63 -39.37 23.02
CA GLY A 147 -106.26 -38.00 22.61
C GLY A 147 -104.83 -37.88 22.09
N GLU A 148 -104.07 -38.98 22.02
CA GLU A 148 -102.73 -39.00 21.44
C GLU A 148 -102.79 -38.74 19.94
N ILE A 149 -101.79 -38.03 19.42
CA ILE A 149 -101.66 -37.82 17.98
C ILE A 149 -101.10 -39.09 17.37
N LEU A 150 -101.88 -39.70 16.46
CA LEU A 150 -101.46 -40.89 15.73
C LEU A 150 -101.75 -40.74 14.24
N ILE A 151 -101.16 -41.63 13.46
CA ILE A 151 -101.48 -41.83 12.05
C ILE A 151 -102.09 -43.22 11.91
N SER A 152 -103.00 -43.38 10.97
CA SER A 152 -103.60 -44.69 10.70
C SER A 152 -103.45 -45.05 9.24
N ALA A 153 -103.15 -46.32 8.97
CA ALA A 153 -103.24 -46.90 7.65
C ALA A 153 -104.67 -47.39 7.43
N VAL A 154 -105.42 -46.80 6.49
CA VAL A 154 -106.85 -47.04 6.33
C VAL A 154 -107.22 -47.47 4.92
N ALA A 155 -108.25 -48.31 4.81
CA ALA A 155 -108.79 -48.79 3.55
C ALA A 155 -110.31 -49.02 3.64
N LYS A 156 -110.95 -49.15 2.48
CA LYS A 156 -112.36 -49.54 2.38
C LYS A 156 -112.57 -51.01 2.75
N LEU A 157 -113.65 -51.29 3.47
CA LEU A 157 -114.27 -52.61 3.56
C LEU A 157 -115.25 -52.73 2.39
N SER A 158 -115.11 -53.79 1.61
CA SER A 158 -115.99 -54.07 0.48
C SER A 158 -116.49 -55.50 0.53
N ASP A 159 -117.59 -55.78 -0.19
CA ASP A 159 -118.07 -57.11 -0.51
C ASP A 159 -118.13 -57.24 -2.03
N HIS A 160 -117.23 -58.04 -2.62
CA HIS A 160 -117.07 -58.19 -4.07
C HIS A 160 -117.00 -56.83 -4.81
N GLY A 161 -116.25 -55.88 -4.25
CA GLY A 161 -116.06 -54.53 -4.78
C GLY A 161 -117.13 -53.51 -4.38
N ARG A 162 -118.24 -53.91 -3.76
CA ARG A 162 -119.26 -52.98 -3.25
C ARG A 162 -118.84 -52.44 -1.87
N PHE A 163 -118.79 -51.12 -1.70
CA PHE A 163 -118.40 -50.49 -0.43
C PHE A 163 -119.37 -50.83 0.70
N MET A 164 -118.87 -51.45 1.77
CA MET A 164 -119.63 -51.86 2.94
C MET A 164 -119.25 -51.07 4.20
N GLY A 165 -118.08 -50.44 4.22
CA GLY A 165 -117.58 -49.70 5.36
C GLY A 165 -116.13 -49.30 5.19
N ALA A 166 -115.47 -48.89 6.27
CA ALA A 166 -114.04 -48.63 6.25
C ALA A 166 -113.36 -49.18 7.50
N PHE A 167 -112.08 -49.49 7.37
CA PHE A 167 -111.25 -49.95 8.46
C PHE A 167 -109.83 -49.42 8.35
N GLY A 168 -109.07 -49.62 9.41
CA GLY A 168 -107.69 -49.22 9.46
C GLY A 168 -106.94 -49.80 10.64
N GLY A 169 -105.64 -49.54 10.64
CA GLY A 169 -104.75 -49.85 11.73
C GLY A 169 -104.03 -48.60 12.21
N ASP A 170 -104.08 -48.35 13.52
CA ASP A 170 -103.35 -47.27 14.16
C ASP A 170 -101.86 -47.61 14.25
N LEU A 171 -101.03 -46.63 13.92
CA LEU A 171 -99.58 -46.75 13.95
C LEU A 171 -99.01 -45.85 15.04
N SER A 172 -98.09 -46.40 15.84
CA SER A 172 -97.38 -45.62 16.84
C SER A 172 -96.37 -44.69 16.17
N LEU A 173 -96.52 -43.39 16.43
CA LEU A 173 -95.50 -42.41 16.06
C LEU A 173 -94.25 -42.52 16.93
N GLN A 174 -94.30 -43.19 18.10
CA GLN A 174 -93.15 -43.29 19.01
C GLN A 174 -91.99 -44.09 18.41
N ASN A 175 -92.26 -45.15 17.66
CA ASN A 175 -91.21 -45.94 17.00
C ASN A 175 -90.53 -45.15 15.87
N ILE A 176 -91.30 -44.32 15.18
CA ILE A 176 -90.80 -43.45 14.13
C ILE A 176 -90.01 -42.28 14.76
N ALA A 177 -90.53 -41.70 15.84
CA ALA A 177 -89.86 -40.67 16.64
C ALA A 177 -88.51 -41.17 17.17
N ALA A 178 -88.45 -42.39 17.72
CA ALA A 178 -87.22 -42.99 18.22
C ALA A 178 -86.17 -43.19 17.12
N ALA A 179 -86.57 -43.62 15.92
CA ALA A 179 -85.67 -43.76 14.77
C ALA A 179 -85.14 -42.42 14.27
N VAL A 180 -85.97 -41.37 14.32
CA VAL A 180 -85.59 -40.00 13.95
C VAL A 180 -84.70 -39.35 15.01
N ASN A 181 -84.97 -39.58 16.30
CA ASN A 181 -84.22 -39.03 17.43
C ASN A 181 -82.85 -39.69 17.64
N ALA A 182 -82.59 -40.84 17.01
CA ALA A 182 -81.27 -41.48 17.03
C ALA A 182 -80.22 -40.72 16.20
N LEU A 183 -80.64 -39.79 15.33
CA LEU A 183 -79.74 -38.92 14.57
C LEU A 183 -79.48 -37.61 15.34
N ASP A 184 -78.37 -37.56 16.07
CA ASP A 184 -77.91 -36.36 16.80
C ASP A 184 -76.79 -35.58 16.09
N PHE A 185 -76.33 -36.07 14.94
CA PHE A 185 -75.28 -35.48 14.11
C PHE A 185 -74.03 -35.08 14.92
N ASN A 186 -73.51 -35.99 15.75
CA ASN A 186 -72.38 -35.77 16.66
C ASN A 186 -72.65 -34.67 17.70
N GLY A 187 -73.90 -34.57 18.17
CA GLY A 187 -74.36 -33.56 19.12
C GLY A 187 -74.53 -32.16 18.51
N ALA A 188 -74.42 -32.02 17.18
CA ALA A 188 -74.57 -30.75 16.49
C ALA A 188 -76.01 -30.45 16.08
N GLY A 189 -76.95 -31.40 16.19
CA GLY A 189 -78.32 -31.16 15.76
C GLY A 189 -79.30 -32.30 16.03
N TYR A 190 -80.44 -32.25 15.37
CA TYR A 190 -81.50 -33.26 15.47
C TYR A 190 -82.31 -33.35 14.16
N ALA A 191 -83.04 -34.45 14.00
CA ALA A 191 -84.00 -34.63 12.90
C ALA A 191 -85.45 -34.61 13.41
N PHE A 192 -86.40 -34.35 12.51
CA PHE A 192 -87.84 -34.37 12.78
C PHE A 192 -88.62 -34.69 11.49
N LEU A 193 -89.84 -35.19 11.60
CA LEU A 193 -90.72 -35.44 10.47
C LEU A 193 -91.73 -34.31 10.26
N LEU A 194 -91.96 -33.98 9.00
CA LEU A 194 -92.76 -32.85 8.56
C LEU A 194 -93.74 -33.29 7.47
N ALA A 195 -95.01 -32.96 7.64
CA ALA A 195 -96.00 -33.10 6.58
C ALA A 195 -95.87 -31.97 5.55
N GLY A 196 -96.22 -32.22 4.30
CA GLY A 196 -96.12 -31.26 3.20
C GLY A 196 -97.01 -30.04 3.35
N ASN A 197 -98.02 -30.11 4.22
CA ASN A 197 -98.84 -28.97 4.63
C ASN A 197 -98.16 -28.05 5.67
N GLY A 198 -96.94 -28.38 6.10
CA GLY A 198 -96.14 -27.61 7.04
C GLY A 198 -96.38 -27.93 8.52
N LYS A 199 -97.09 -29.02 8.85
CA LYS A 199 -97.25 -29.47 10.25
C LYS A 199 -96.20 -30.52 10.62
N ILE A 200 -95.63 -30.38 11.81
CA ILE A 200 -94.71 -31.37 12.39
C ILE A 200 -95.49 -32.65 12.67
N ILE A 201 -94.97 -33.77 12.19
CA ILE A 201 -95.53 -35.11 12.43
C ILE A 201 -94.92 -35.71 13.69
N SER A 202 -93.60 -35.59 13.82
CA SER A 202 -92.86 -36.12 14.97
C SER A 202 -91.59 -35.32 15.18
N HIS A 203 -91.34 -34.90 16.41
CA HIS A 203 -90.18 -34.12 16.82
C HIS A 203 -89.58 -34.67 18.13
N PRO A 204 -88.26 -34.48 18.39
CA PRO A 204 -87.64 -34.91 19.65
C PRO A 204 -88.34 -34.37 20.91
N ASP A 205 -88.85 -33.13 20.83
CA ASP A 205 -89.80 -32.57 21.79
C ASP A 205 -91.24 -32.78 21.31
N ALA A 206 -91.93 -33.75 21.91
CA ALA A 206 -93.30 -34.15 21.57
C ALA A 206 -94.32 -33.01 21.70
N LYS A 207 -94.03 -31.92 22.43
CA LYS A 207 -94.92 -30.75 22.53
C LYS A 207 -95.05 -30.00 21.20
N LEU A 208 -94.13 -30.24 20.26
CA LEU A 208 -94.11 -29.61 18.94
C LEU A 208 -94.86 -30.43 17.89
N ASP A 209 -95.27 -31.66 18.20
CA ASP A 209 -96.05 -32.49 17.29
C ASP A 209 -97.40 -31.82 16.97
N GLY A 210 -97.77 -31.81 15.69
CA GLY A 210 -98.96 -31.14 15.16
C GLY A 210 -98.85 -29.61 15.01
N GLN A 211 -97.81 -28.97 15.55
CA GLN A 211 -97.57 -27.53 15.40
C GLN A 211 -96.97 -27.19 14.02
N PRO A 212 -97.12 -25.94 13.52
CA PRO A 212 -96.46 -25.53 12.29
C PRO A 212 -94.94 -25.45 12.47
N TYR A 213 -94.17 -25.98 11.52
CA TYR A 213 -92.69 -26.02 11.62
C TYR A 213 -92.03 -24.65 11.69
N SER A 214 -92.73 -23.59 11.27
CA SER A 214 -92.25 -22.22 11.40
C SER A 214 -91.98 -21.80 12.85
N ARG A 215 -92.61 -22.46 13.84
CA ARG A 215 -92.30 -22.23 15.26
C ARG A 215 -90.87 -22.61 15.65
N LEU A 216 -90.25 -23.55 14.93
CA LEU A 216 -88.85 -23.96 15.18
C LEU A 216 -87.86 -22.86 14.78
N PHE A 217 -88.28 -21.95 13.90
CA PHE A 217 -87.42 -20.95 13.26
C PHE A 217 -87.95 -19.53 13.44
N ASP A 218 -88.50 -19.22 14.62
CA ASP A 218 -89.00 -17.88 14.99
C ASP A 218 -90.02 -17.28 13.99
N GLY A 219 -90.88 -18.14 13.42
CA GLY A 219 -91.90 -17.75 12.44
C GLY A 219 -91.42 -17.81 10.98
N GLN A 220 -90.13 -18.02 10.72
CA GLN A 220 -89.60 -18.20 9.37
C GLN A 220 -90.04 -19.54 8.77
N ARG A 221 -90.18 -19.58 7.45
CA ARG A 221 -90.49 -20.79 6.69
C ARG A 221 -89.35 -21.08 5.72
N PRO A 222 -88.28 -21.74 6.21
CA PRO A 222 -87.19 -22.18 5.35
C PRO A 222 -87.69 -22.97 4.14
N ALA A 223 -87.02 -22.81 2.99
CA ALA A 223 -87.38 -23.56 1.79
C ALA A 223 -87.22 -25.07 2.06
N LEU A 224 -88.21 -25.87 1.66
CA LEU A 224 -88.19 -27.32 1.78
C LEU A 224 -87.28 -27.93 0.71
N THR A 225 -85.97 -27.72 0.86
CA THR A 225 -84.93 -28.19 -0.05
C THR A 225 -83.97 -29.15 0.65
N PRO A 226 -83.43 -30.16 -0.05
CA PRO A 226 -82.35 -31.00 0.46
C PRO A 226 -81.05 -30.22 0.71
N ALA A 227 -80.86 -29.06 0.07
CA ALA A 227 -79.67 -28.25 0.24
C ALA A 227 -79.59 -27.68 1.67
N LEU A 228 -78.39 -27.68 2.26
CA LEU A 228 -78.17 -27.13 3.60
C LEU A 228 -78.21 -25.60 3.55
N THR A 229 -79.27 -25.03 4.09
CA THR A 229 -79.52 -23.59 4.09
C THR A 229 -79.35 -23.01 5.49
N ALA A 230 -78.78 -21.81 5.57
CA ALA A 230 -78.65 -21.11 6.84
C ALA A 230 -79.93 -20.34 7.14
N VAL A 231 -80.41 -20.47 8.37
CA VAL A 231 -81.59 -19.80 8.90
C VAL A 231 -81.15 -19.02 10.13
N ASN A 232 -81.43 -17.72 10.11
CA ASN A 232 -81.06 -16.81 11.19
C ASN A 232 -82.27 -16.61 12.10
N GLY A 233 -82.36 -17.38 13.18
CA GLY A 233 -83.29 -17.16 14.30
C GLY A 233 -82.55 -16.61 15.53
N ALA A 234 -83.03 -16.97 16.73
CA ALA A 234 -82.35 -16.72 18.01
C ALA A 234 -80.93 -17.31 18.06
N ARG A 235 -80.70 -18.37 17.29
CA ARG A 235 -79.37 -18.89 16.94
C ARG A 235 -79.31 -19.13 15.45
N ARG A 236 -78.10 -19.07 14.91
CA ARG A 236 -77.85 -19.38 13.51
C ARG A 236 -77.82 -20.90 13.32
N GLN A 237 -78.78 -21.40 12.56
CA GLN A 237 -79.00 -22.82 12.35
C GLN A 237 -78.84 -23.16 10.87
N LEU A 238 -78.38 -24.37 10.59
CA LEU A 238 -78.32 -24.93 9.25
C LEU A 238 -79.44 -25.97 9.13
N VAL A 239 -80.30 -25.83 8.14
CA VAL A 239 -81.47 -26.69 7.95
C VAL A 239 -81.46 -27.35 6.58
N SER A 240 -81.94 -28.59 6.53
CA SER A 240 -82.13 -29.36 5.30
C SER A 240 -83.41 -30.18 5.41
N PHE A 241 -84.13 -30.32 4.29
CA PHE A 241 -85.37 -31.08 4.22
C PHE A 241 -85.25 -32.16 3.15
N VAL A 242 -85.19 -33.41 3.59
CA VAL A 242 -85.09 -34.57 2.71
C VAL A 242 -86.51 -35.07 2.38
N PRO A 243 -86.96 -35.07 1.12
CA PRO A 243 -88.31 -35.51 0.75
C PRO A 243 -88.45 -37.03 0.85
N LEU A 244 -89.55 -37.50 1.46
CA LEU A 244 -89.95 -38.90 1.46
C LEU A 244 -90.79 -39.19 0.21
N SER A 245 -90.11 -39.31 -0.93
CA SER A 245 -90.74 -39.46 -2.26
C SER A 245 -91.34 -40.84 -2.52
N GLY A 246 -90.97 -41.85 -1.73
CA GLY A 246 -91.47 -43.23 -1.81
C GLY A 246 -92.84 -43.45 -1.15
N LEU A 247 -93.38 -42.46 -0.42
CA LEU A 247 -94.71 -42.55 0.18
C LEU A 247 -95.79 -42.20 -0.84
N HIS A 248 -96.74 -43.10 -1.04
CA HIS A 248 -97.84 -42.87 -1.96
C HIS A 248 -98.97 -42.09 -1.29
N GLY A 249 -99.42 -41.00 -1.95
CA GLY A 249 -100.58 -40.20 -1.53
C GLY A 249 -100.28 -39.13 -0.47
N MET A 250 -99.03 -39.01 -0.02
CA MET A 250 -98.59 -38.00 0.94
C MET A 250 -97.22 -37.45 0.58
N HIS A 251 -96.99 -36.17 0.85
CA HIS A 251 -95.69 -35.52 0.69
C HIS A 251 -95.12 -35.24 2.07
N TRP A 252 -94.21 -36.08 2.56
CA TRP A 252 -93.54 -35.87 3.84
C TRP A 252 -92.08 -35.51 3.64
N TYR A 253 -91.49 -34.86 4.63
CA TYR A 253 -90.08 -34.48 4.66
C TYR A 253 -89.46 -34.89 5.99
N LEU A 254 -88.21 -35.32 5.94
CA LEU A 254 -87.34 -35.41 7.10
C LEU A 254 -86.59 -34.07 7.20
N GLY A 255 -86.98 -33.24 8.15
CA GLY A 255 -86.28 -32.01 8.49
C GLY A 255 -85.08 -32.32 9.37
N VAL A 256 -83.93 -31.74 9.05
CA VAL A 256 -82.70 -31.79 9.86
C VAL A 256 -82.33 -30.37 10.24
N VAL A 257 -82.05 -30.16 11.53
CA VAL A 257 -81.60 -28.88 12.09
C VAL A 257 -80.26 -29.07 12.76
N LEU A 258 -79.25 -28.32 12.35
CA LEU A 258 -77.93 -28.27 12.95
C LEU A 258 -77.67 -26.88 13.55
N ASP A 259 -77.07 -26.81 14.73
CA ASP A 259 -76.54 -25.57 15.32
C ASP A 259 -75.18 -25.25 14.67
N GLU A 260 -75.07 -24.11 13.97
CA GLU A 260 -73.86 -23.74 13.23
C GLU A 260 -72.67 -23.54 14.17
N ALA A 261 -72.90 -23.05 15.40
CA ALA A 261 -71.84 -22.86 16.38
C ALA A 261 -71.35 -24.20 16.95
N ALA A 262 -72.26 -25.16 17.18
CA ALA A 262 -71.89 -26.50 17.61
C ALA A 262 -71.07 -27.24 16.54
N LEU A 263 -71.47 -27.14 15.27
CA LEU A 263 -70.77 -27.72 14.13
C LEU A 263 -69.38 -27.10 13.90
N MET A 264 -69.25 -25.78 14.09
CA MET A 264 -68.00 -25.04 13.83
C MET A 264 -67.05 -24.98 15.04
N ARG A 265 -67.45 -25.51 16.20
CA ARG A 265 -66.69 -25.46 17.45
C ARG A 265 -65.26 -26.03 17.31
N GLU A 266 -65.07 -27.07 16.51
CA GLU A 266 -63.75 -27.64 16.24
C GLU A 266 -62.87 -26.72 15.39
N ALA A 267 -63.45 -26.00 14.43
CA ALA A 267 -62.71 -25.04 13.60
C ALA A 267 -62.30 -23.79 14.39
N ASP A 268 -63.13 -23.33 15.33
CA ASP A 268 -62.80 -22.19 16.18
C ASP A 268 -61.71 -22.52 17.22
N ALA A 269 -61.74 -23.73 17.78
CA ALA A 269 -60.65 -24.21 18.64
C ALA A 269 -59.32 -24.37 17.88
N ALA A 270 -59.38 -24.80 16.60
CA ALA A 270 -58.21 -24.87 15.74
C ALA A 270 -57.62 -23.49 15.42
N SER A 271 -58.48 -22.49 15.19
CA SER A 271 -58.08 -21.09 14.96
C SER A 271 -57.33 -20.49 16.16
N GLN A 272 -57.80 -20.74 17.38
CA GLN A 272 -57.14 -20.25 18.60
C GLN A 272 -55.75 -20.88 18.81
N ARG A 273 -55.59 -22.18 18.55
CA ARG A 273 -54.28 -22.85 18.62
C ARG A 273 -53.31 -22.33 17.56
N ALA A 274 -53.81 -22.07 16.36
CA ALA A 274 -53.01 -21.53 15.27
C ALA A 274 -52.50 -20.10 15.58
N LEU A 275 -53.34 -19.25 16.19
CA LEU A 275 -52.94 -17.90 16.62
C LEU A 275 -51.84 -17.93 17.69
N VAL A 276 -51.99 -18.79 18.72
CA VAL A 276 -50.98 -18.96 19.76
C VAL A 276 -49.68 -19.51 19.18
N GLY A 277 -49.76 -20.50 18.29
CA GLY A 277 -48.61 -21.05 17.58
C GLY A 277 -47.87 -20.01 16.72
N ALA A 278 -48.60 -19.13 16.04
CA ALA A 278 -48.03 -18.05 15.24
C ALA A 278 -47.27 -17.03 16.10
N ILE A 279 -47.83 -16.62 17.24
CA ILE A 279 -47.18 -15.69 18.18
C ILE A 279 -45.89 -16.30 18.74
N ILE A 280 -45.94 -17.55 19.19
CA ILE A 280 -44.77 -18.28 19.71
C ILE A 280 -43.70 -18.41 18.61
N GLY A 281 -44.11 -18.74 17.38
CA GLY A 281 -43.21 -18.86 16.23
C GLY A 281 -42.47 -17.56 15.90
N VAL A 282 -43.16 -16.40 15.97
CA VAL A 282 -42.53 -15.09 15.75
C VAL A 282 -41.54 -14.75 16.86
N VAL A 283 -41.91 -14.97 18.13
CA VAL A 283 -41.02 -14.69 19.27
C VAL A 283 -39.76 -15.56 19.22
N LEU A 284 -39.91 -16.86 18.97
CA LEU A 284 -38.77 -17.77 18.79
C LEU A 284 -37.91 -17.38 17.58
N SER A 285 -38.52 -17.00 16.46
CA SER A 285 -37.78 -16.59 15.27
C SER A 285 -36.97 -15.31 15.52
N LEU A 286 -37.54 -14.32 16.22
CA LEU A 286 -36.84 -13.10 16.63
C LEU A 286 -35.65 -13.40 17.56
N LEU A 287 -35.83 -14.31 18.51
CA LEU A 287 -34.78 -14.71 19.45
C LEU A 287 -33.64 -15.45 18.75
N VAL A 288 -33.97 -16.43 17.90
CA VAL A 288 -32.98 -17.20 17.12
C VAL A 288 -32.26 -16.30 16.10
N LEU A 289 -32.97 -15.48 15.32
CA LEU A 289 -32.31 -14.52 14.41
C LEU A 289 -31.44 -13.53 15.17
N GLY A 290 -31.89 -13.06 16.34
CA GLY A 290 -31.14 -12.14 17.18
C GLY A 290 -29.81 -12.72 17.64
N VAL A 291 -29.82 -13.95 18.15
CA VAL A 291 -28.61 -14.67 18.58
C VAL A 291 -27.70 -15.00 17.38
N LEU A 292 -28.27 -15.46 16.26
CA LEU A 292 -27.53 -15.83 15.06
C LEU A 292 -26.84 -14.61 14.43
N MET A 293 -27.56 -13.50 14.27
CA MET A 293 -27.01 -12.23 13.77
C MET A 293 -26.00 -11.63 14.74
N GLY A 294 -26.21 -11.77 16.05
CA GLY A 294 -25.24 -11.36 17.06
C GLY A 294 -23.90 -12.11 16.92
N ARG A 295 -23.93 -13.41 16.62
CA ARG A 295 -22.72 -14.22 16.39
C ARG A 295 -22.06 -13.92 15.03
N LEU A 296 -22.84 -13.91 13.95
CA LEU A 296 -22.34 -13.69 12.58
C LEU A 296 -21.77 -12.28 12.38
N LEU A 297 -22.35 -11.27 13.03
CA LEU A 297 -21.89 -9.88 12.90
C LEU A 297 -20.93 -9.45 14.02
N SER A 298 -20.61 -10.30 15.01
CA SER A 298 -19.64 -9.96 16.06
C SER A 298 -18.24 -9.60 15.52
N PRO A 299 -17.70 -10.27 14.47
CA PRO A 299 -16.38 -9.91 13.97
C PRO A 299 -16.37 -8.53 13.28
N LEU A 300 -17.49 -8.03 12.75
CA LEU A 300 -17.59 -6.65 12.25
C LEU A 300 -17.46 -5.60 13.37
N GLN A 301 -17.88 -5.92 14.59
CA GLN A 301 -17.64 -5.03 15.74
C GLN A 301 -16.15 -5.01 16.13
N ARG A 302 -15.46 -6.15 16.01
CA ARG A 302 -14.00 -6.22 16.23
C ARG A 302 -13.23 -5.47 15.14
N LEU A 303 -13.66 -5.58 13.88
CA LEU A 303 -13.14 -4.76 12.78
C LEU A 303 -13.35 -3.26 13.06
N HIS A 304 -14.52 -2.87 13.56
CA HIS A 304 -14.79 -1.48 13.94
C HIS A 304 -13.88 -0.99 15.08
N HIS A 305 -13.65 -1.79 16.11
CA HIS A 305 -12.71 -1.44 17.19
C HIS A 305 -11.25 -1.39 16.69
N ALA A 306 -10.81 -2.35 15.88
CA ALA A 306 -9.48 -2.32 15.28
C ALA A 306 -9.27 -1.07 14.40
N LEU A 307 -10.28 -0.66 13.63
CA LEU A 307 -10.25 0.59 12.89
C LEU A 307 -10.27 1.83 13.79
N GLN A 308 -11.02 1.81 14.91
CA GLN A 308 -11.01 2.90 15.88
C GLN A 308 -9.66 3.04 16.59
N ASP A 309 -8.99 1.94 16.94
CA ASP A 309 -7.66 1.96 17.57
C ASP A 309 -6.61 2.53 16.61
N ILE A 310 -6.66 2.15 15.33
CA ILE A 310 -5.81 2.74 14.28
C ILE A 310 -6.11 4.25 14.11
N ASN A 311 -7.39 4.65 14.14
CA ASN A 311 -7.80 6.02 13.86
C ASN A 311 -7.66 6.98 15.06
N ARG A 312 -7.64 6.47 16.30
CA ARG A 312 -7.47 7.26 17.54
C ARG A 312 -6.00 7.47 17.93
N GLY A 313 -5.06 6.92 17.16
CA GLY A 313 -3.65 7.31 17.22
C GLY A 313 -2.75 6.51 18.16
N GLU A 314 -3.24 5.43 18.80
CA GLU A 314 -2.36 4.47 19.49
C GLU A 314 -1.73 3.44 18.54
N GLY A 315 -2.26 3.34 17.31
CA GLY A 315 -1.51 2.85 16.13
C GLY A 315 -0.89 1.46 16.27
N ASP A 316 -1.46 0.56 17.09
CA ASP A 316 -0.91 -0.79 17.29
C ASP A 316 -1.15 -1.68 16.07
N LEU A 317 -0.22 -1.58 15.10
CA LEU A 317 -0.22 -2.36 13.86
C LEU A 317 0.21 -3.82 14.10
N THR A 318 0.49 -4.24 15.33
CA THR A 318 0.77 -5.66 15.66
C THR A 318 -0.51 -6.48 15.80
N ARG A 319 -1.66 -5.82 16.01
CA ARG A 319 -2.97 -6.46 16.16
C ARG A 319 -3.42 -7.09 14.83
N ARG A 320 -4.06 -8.26 14.92
CA ARG A 320 -4.63 -8.97 13.77
C ARG A 320 -6.06 -9.40 14.08
N LEU A 321 -6.92 -9.38 13.05
CA LEU A 321 -8.26 -9.93 13.15
C LEU A 321 -8.20 -11.46 12.91
N PRO A 322 -8.98 -12.25 13.67
CA PRO A 322 -9.05 -13.69 13.44
C PRO A 322 -9.73 -13.99 12.10
N ALA A 323 -8.95 -14.41 11.10
CA ALA A 323 -9.42 -14.79 9.76
C ALA A 323 -9.86 -16.27 9.71
N THR A 324 -10.55 -16.75 10.74
CA THR A 324 -11.02 -18.13 10.85
C THR A 324 -12.42 -18.25 10.25
N GLY A 325 -12.55 -18.85 9.06
CA GLY A 325 -13.83 -19.07 8.40
C GLY A 325 -13.70 -19.15 6.88
N LYS A 326 -14.83 -19.29 6.18
CA LYS A 326 -14.92 -19.22 4.70
C LYS A 326 -15.98 -18.22 4.23
N ASP A 327 -16.45 -17.35 5.13
CA ASP A 327 -17.46 -16.33 4.85
C ASP A 327 -16.83 -14.99 4.46
N GLU A 328 -17.67 -14.05 4.05
CA GLU A 328 -17.26 -12.71 3.61
C GLU A 328 -16.54 -11.93 4.72
N VAL A 329 -16.83 -12.26 5.99
CA VAL A 329 -16.23 -11.63 7.16
C VAL A 329 -14.80 -12.15 7.39
N ALA A 330 -14.56 -13.44 7.16
CA ALA A 330 -13.22 -14.02 7.16
C ALA A 330 -12.36 -13.49 6.01
N LEU A 331 -12.92 -13.35 4.80
CA LEU A 331 -12.24 -12.73 3.66
C LEU A 331 -11.85 -11.28 3.96
N LEU A 332 -12.78 -10.47 4.48
CA LEU A 332 -12.53 -9.08 4.85
C LEU A 332 -11.48 -8.95 5.98
N SER A 333 -11.49 -9.87 6.94
CA SER A 333 -10.48 -9.93 8.00
C SER A 333 -9.08 -10.26 7.44
N GLY A 334 -9.00 -11.13 6.43
CA GLY A 334 -7.77 -11.45 5.70
C GLY A 334 -7.22 -10.25 4.95
N GLU A 335 -8.05 -9.56 4.16
CA GLU A 335 -7.67 -8.34 3.44
C GLU A 335 -7.23 -7.21 4.39
N PHE A 336 -7.96 -7.03 5.50
CA PHE A 336 -7.57 -6.06 6.55
C PHE A 336 -6.21 -6.40 7.15
N ASN A 337 -5.94 -7.67 7.47
CA ASN A 337 -4.63 -8.10 7.98
C ASN A 337 -3.52 -7.86 6.95
N GLY A 338 -3.79 -8.09 5.65
CA GLY A 338 -2.86 -7.78 4.57
C GLY A 338 -2.56 -6.28 4.47
N PHE A 339 -3.58 -5.43 4.60
CA PHE A 339 -3.42 -3.98 4.65
C PHE A 339 -2.57 -3.52 5.84
N VAL A 340 -2.84 -4.06 7.05
CA VAL A 340 -2.05 -3.75 8.25
C VAL A 340 -0.60 -4.23 8.11
N GLN A 341 -0.38 -5.44 7.57
CA GLN A 341 0.97 -5.96 7.28
C GLN A 341 1.73 -5.04 6.32
N HIS A 342 1.05 -4.53 5.29
CA HIS A 342 1.64 -3.62 4.32
C HIS A 342 2.00 -2.28 4.96
N LEU A 343 1.13 -1.69 5.80
CA LEU A 343 1.43 -0.50 6.59
C LEU A 343 2.62 -0.72 7.53
N GLN A 344 2.65 -1.85 8.23
CA GLN A 344 3.74 -2.21 9.15
C GLN A 344 5.08 -2.27 8.41
N THR A 345 5.11 -2.88 7.22
CA THR A 345 6.30 -2.93 6.35
C THR A 345 6.69 -1.55 5.84
N LEU A 346 5.74 -0.73 5.41
CA LEU A 346 6.00 0.65 4.94
C LEU A 346 6.57 1.52 6.05
N ILE A 347 5.97 1.52 7.25
CA ILE A 347 6.48 2.28 8.39
C ILE A 347 7.88 1.78 8.78
N GLY A 348 8.09 0.45 8.85
CA GLY A 348 9.42 -0.11 9.11
C GLY A 348 10.48 0.32 8.09
N ASN A 349 10.13 0.34 6.80
CA ASN A 349 11.02 0.83 5.73
C ASN A 349 11.31 2.33 5.85
N VAL A 350 10.32 3.14 6.24
CA VAL A 350 10.51 4.58 6.47
C VAL A 350 11.39 4.82 7.69
N MET A 351 11.19 4.10 8.80
CA MET A 351 12.04 4.19 9.99
C MET A 351 13.50 3.79 9.68
N ASN A 352 13.70 2.70 8.93
CA ASN A 352 15.04 2.30 8.49
C ASN A 352 15.68 3.36 7.57
N SER A 353 14.90 3.92 6.63
CA SER A 353 15.38 4.98 5.75
C SER A 353 15.74 6.25 6.53
N ALA A 354 14.91 6.62 7.52
CA ALA A 354 15.15 7.75 8.41
C ALA A 354 16.42 7.54 9.25
N ALA A 355 16.63 6.35 9.81
CA ALA A 355 17.86 6.00 10.52
C ALA A 355 19.10 6.11 9.61
N GLN A 356 18.99 5.68 8.36
CA GLN A 356 20.09 5.78 7.38
C GLN A 356 20.36 7.22 6.96
N VAL A 357 19.32 8.06 6.78
CA VAL A 357 19.49 9.51 6.54
C VAL A 357 20.16 10.17 7.75
N ARG A 358 19.78 9.83 8.98
CA ARG A 358 20.43 10.33 10.20
C ARG A 358 21.91 9.99 10.22
N GLN A 359 22.25 8.71 10.04
CA GLN A 359 23.63 8.24 10.02
C GLN A 359 24.46 8.93 8.93
N THR A 360 23.90 9.04 7.73
CA THR A 360 24.58 9.67 6.58
C THR A 360 24.75 11.17 6.81
N SER A 361 23.78 11.85 7.40
CA SER A 361 23.85 13.27 7.74
C SER A 361 24.90 13.53 8.82
N THR A 362 24.97 12.68 9.86
CA THR A 362 26.01 12.76 10.90
C THR A 362 27.40 12.53 10.31
N ALA A 363 27.58 11.52 9.45
CA ALA A 363 28.85 11.28 8.77
C ALA A 363 29.25 12.45 7.86
N THR A 364 28.29 13.01 7.13
CA THR A 364 28.50 14.18 6.25
C THR A 364 28.88 15.43 7.06
N SER A 365 28.21 15.67 8.19
CA SER A 365 28.55 16.75 9.12
C SER A 365 29.97 16.60 9.67
N SER A 366 30.36 15.41 10.11
CA SER A 366 31.73 15.13 10.56
C SER A 366 32.76 15.35 9.45
N GLN A 367 32.45 14.97 8.21
CA GLN A 367 33.32 15.17 7.05
C GLN A 367 33.45 16.66 6.70
N ALA A 368 32.34 17.42 6.75
CA ALA A 368 32.34 18.86 6.53
C ALA A 368 33.16 19.60 7.61
N GLN A 369 33.06 19.18 8.87
CA GLN A 369 33.88 19.71 9.96
C GLN A 369 35.38 19.46 9.71
N SER A 370 35.75 18.21 9.37
CA SER A 370 37.14 17.88 9.05
C SER A 370 37.65 18.63 7.81
N ALA A 371 36.79 18.84 6.80
CA ALA A 371 37.13 19.64 5.64
C ALA A 371 37.41 21.10 6.03
N SER A 372 36.59 21.70 6.90
CA SER A 372 36.78 23.06 7.41
C SER A 372 38.12 23.21 8.15
N GLU A 373 38.46 22.26 9.02
CA GLU A 373 39.76 22.25 9.73
C GLU A 373 40.96 22.13 8.77
N ARG A 374 40.86 21.29 7.73
CA ARG A 374 41.91 21.15 6.72
C ARG A 374 42.06 22.42 5.89
N LEU A 375 40.96 23.06 5.53
CA LEU A 375 40.96 24.33 4.79
C LEU A 375 41.58 25.45 5.62
N TYR A 376 41.35 25.48 6.93
CA TYR A 376 42.00 26.45 7.80
C TYR A 376 43.54 26.29 7.78
N ARG A 377 44.05 25.06 7.86
CA ARG A 377 45.50 24.81 7.73
C ARG A 377 46.02 25.16 6.34
N GLN A 378 45.28 24.82 5.30
CA GLN A 378 45.65 25.15 3.92
C GLN A 378 45.73 26.68 3.71
N LEU A 379 44.81 27.45 4.29
CA LEU A 379 44.86 28.91 4.24
C LEU A 379 46.12 29.45 4.93
N GLN A 380 46.51 28.90 6.08
CA GLN A 380 47.77 29.27 6.74
C GLN A 380 49.01 28.93 5.88
N GLU A 381 49.01 27.76 5.23
CA GLU A 381 50.09 27.38 4.30
C GLU A 381 50.16 28.31 3.09
N LEU A 382 49.01 28.76 2.57
CA LEU A 382 48.94 29.72 1.47
C LEU A 382 49.45 31.11 1.87
N ASP A 383 49.14 31.59 3.08
CA ASP A 383 49.69 32.85 3.59
C ASP A 383 51.21 32.77 3.74
N GLN A 384 51.73 31.66 4.26
CA GLN A 384 53.18 31.44 4.34
C GLN A 384 53.82 31.34 2.94
N LEU A 385 53.14 30.71 1.98
CA LEU A 385 53.59 30.63 0.60
C LEU A 385 53.63 32.03 -0.04
N ALA A 386 52.61 32.86 0.19
CA ALA A 386 52.57 34.23 -0.30
C ALA A 386 53.74 35.08 0.24
N HIS A 387 54.05 34.96 1.54
CA HIS A 387 55.24 35.58 2.11
C HIS A 387 56.54 35.10 1.44
N THR A 388 56.67 33.79 1.24
CA THR A 388 57.84 33.19 0.59
C THR A 388 57.99 33.65 -0.86
N MET A 389 56.89 33.81 -1.59
CA MET A 389 56.89 34.35 -2.96
C MET A 389 57.33 35.81 -2.98
N ASN A 390 56.88 36.63 -2.02
CA ASN A 390 57.34 38.01 -1.90
C ASN A 390 58.86 38.08 -1.65
N ASP A 391 59.37 37.27 -0.74
CA ASP A 391 60.81 37.19 -0.45
C ASP A 391 61.60 36.69 -1.67
N MET A 392 61.07 35.70 -2.41
CA MET A 392 61.70 35.20 -3.63
C MET A 392 61.72 36.24 -4.75
N ASN A 393 60.69 37.08 -4.88
CA ASN A 393 60.69 38.18 -5.84
C ASN A 393 61.77 39.22 -5.47
N GLY A 394 61.86 39.60 -4.20
CA GLY A 394 62.91 40.51 -3.72
C GLY A 394 64.31 39.95 -3.93
N ALA A 395 64.52 38.65 -3.68
CA ALA A 395 65.78 37.97 -3.94
C ALA A 395 66.13 37.96 -5.44
N ALA A 396 65.16 37.70 -6.32
CA ALA A 396 65.37 37.73 -7.76
C ALA A 396 65.73 39.14 -8.27
N GLU A 397 65.08 40.18 -7.75
CA GLU A 397 65.43 41.58 -8.05
C GLU A 397 66.86 41.91 -7.59
N ALA A 398 67.24 41.51 -6.38
CA ALA A 398 68.60 41.71 -5.87
C ALA A 398 69.66 40.97 -6.71
N VAL A 399 69.40 39.73 -7.14
CA VAL A 399 70.32 38.98 -8.02
C VAL A 399 70.48 39.67 -9.38
N ALA A 400 69.39 40.20 -9.96
CA ALA A 400 69.46 40.96 -11.21
C ALA A 400 70.29 42.24 -11.04
N GLU A 401 70.09 42.98 -9.95
CA GLU A 401 70.88 44.17 -9.64
C GLU A 401 72.37 43.83 -9.43
N HIS A 402 72.68 42.78 -8.67
CA HIS A 402 74.05 42.33 -8.46
C HIS A 402 74.74 41.90 -9.76
N ALA A 403 74.02 41.22 -10.66
CA ALA A 403 74.55 40.86 -11.97
C ALA A 403 74.85 42.11 -12.83
N GLU A 404 74.03 43.16 -12.75
CA GLU A 404 74.26 44.43 -13.44
C GLU A 404 75.46 45.19 -12.86
N VAL A 405 75.60 45.22 -11.53
CA VAL A 405 76.78 45.78 -10.85
C VAL A 405 78.05 45.02 -11.23
N ALA A 406 77.99 43.67 -11.27
CA ALA A 406 79.10 42.84 -11.70
C ALA A 406 79.48 43.09 -13.18
N ALA A 407 78.50 43.26 -14.08
CA ALA A 407 78.74 43.60 -15.47
C ALA A 407 79.47 44.95 -15.61
N ARG A 408 79.09 45.97 -14.85
CA ARG A 408 79.80 47.27 -14.81
C ARG A 408 81.25 47.14 -14.31
N ALA A 409 81.48 46.32 -13.30
CA ALA A 409 82.83 46.06 -12.79
C ALA A 409 83.71 45.33 -13.82
N VAL A 410 83.13 44.38 -14.56
CA VAL A 410 83.80 43.66 -15.65
C VAL A 410 84.14 44.58 -16.81
N GLU A 411 83.24 45.50 -17.19
CA GLU A 411 83.52 46.53 -18.21
C GLU A 411 84.71 47.41 -17.80
N THR A 412 84.74 47.83 -16.53
CA THR A 412 85.87 48.60 -15.99
C THR A 412 87.17 47.79 -16.06
N ALA A 413 87.13 46.51 -15.68
CA ALA A 413 88.29 45.61 -15.77
C ALA A 413 88.75 45.38 -17.23
N ASN A 414 87.83 45.37 -18.19
CA ASN A 414 88.15 45.25 -19.61
C ASN A 414 88.97 46.47 -20.08
N VAL A 415 88.51 47.68 -19.76
CA VAL A 415 89.20 48.93 -20.08
C VAL A 415 90.61 48.98 -19.47
N GLU A 416 90.75 48.61 -18.19
CA GLU A 416 92.06 48.57 -17.52
C GLU A 416 92.99 47.51 -18.14
N THR A 417 92.44 46.37 -18.58
CA THR A 417 93.21 45.32 -19.27
C THR A 417 93.69 45.79 -20.64
N GLU A 418 92.83 46.48 -21.42
CA GLU A 418 93.22 47.08 -22.70
C GLU A 418 94.33 48.12 -22.53
N HIS A 419 94.22 48.97 -21.50
CA HIS A 419 95.26 49.93 -21.16
C HIS A 419 96.57 49.22 -20.77
N GLY A 420 96.49 48.14 -19.99
CA GLY A 420 97.63 47.28 -19.66
C GLY A 420 98.35 46.72 -20.89
N VAL A 421 97.60 46.18 -21.86
CA VAL A 421 98.15 45.68 -23.13
C VAL A 421 98.87 46.79 -23.90
N ALA A 422 98.29 47.99 -23.96
CA ALA A 422 98.92 49.13 -24.61
C ALA A 422 100.25 49.54 -23.95
N VAL A 423 100.31 49.53 -22.61
CA VAL A 423 101.53 49.85 -21.86
C VAL A 423 102.63 48.80 -22.07
N VAL A 424 102.28 47.50 -22.02
CA VAL A 424 103.25 46.41 -22.28
C VAL A 424 103.78 46.49 -23.71
N SER A 425 102.91 46.68 -24.70
CA SER A 425 103.29 46.84 -26.12
C SER A 425 104.26 48.02 -26.35
N ARG A 426 103.99 49.17 -25.70
CA ARG A 426 104.91 50.32 -25.73
C ARG A 426 106.25 50.02 -25.06
N THR A 427 106.22 49.27 -23.96
CA THR A 427 107.44 48.87 -23.23
C THR A 427 108.30 47.94 -24.08
N THR A 428 107.71 46.94 -24.74
CA THR A 428 108.40 46.06 -25.70
C THR A 428 109.06 46.86 -26.81
N SER A 429 108.34 47.80 -27.44
CA SER A 429 108.89 48.68 -28.48
C SER A 429 110.09 49.51 -27.98
N THR A 430 110.02 50.01 -26.74
CA THR A 430 111.09 50.82 -26.14
C THR A 430 112.34 49.98 -25.82
N ILE A 431 112.15 48.76 -25.34
CA ILE A 431 113.26 47.84 -25.05
C ILE A 431 113.92 47.34 -26.33
N GLN A 432 113.15 47.12 -27.39
CA GLN A 432 113.70 46.76 -28.70
C GLN A 432 114.61 47.88 -29.22
N LEU A 433 114.17 49.13 -29.13
CA LEU A 433 115.00 50.29 -29.47
C LEU A 433 116.27 50.38 -28.60
N LEU A 434 116.17 50.06 -27.30
CA LEU A 434 117.33 49.99 -26.41
C LEU A 434 118.32 48.90 -26.84
N ALA A 435 117.82 47.72 -27.20
CA ALA A 435 118.66 46.61 -27.69
C ALA A 435 119.41 47.00 -28.98
N ASP A 436 118.74 47.69 -29.90
CA ASP A 436 119.35 48.22 -31.13
C ASP A 436 120.43 49.25 -30.81
N LYS A 437 120.17 50.17 -29.86
CA LYS A 437 121.15 51.19 -29.44
C LYS A 437 122.37 50.61 -28.73
N LEU A 438 122.18 49.54 -27.96
CA LEU A 438 123.29 48.77 -27.38
C LEU A 438 124.10 48.06 -28.47
N GLY A 439 123.45 47.56 -29.52
CA GLY A 439 124.14 47.03 -30.70
C GLY A 439 125.06 48.07 -31.36
N GLU A 440 124.55 49.27 -31.62
CA GLU A 440 125.34 50.38 -32.19
C GLU A 440 126.53 50.77 -31.30
N THR A 441 126.28 50.92 -30.00
CA THR A 441 127.32 51.34 -29.05
C THR A 441 128.41 50.26 -28.91
N GLY A 442 128.06 48.99 -29.10
CA GLY A 442 129.02 47.88 -29.12
C GLY A 442 129.99 47.96 -30.30
N LEU A 443 129.53 48.44 -31.47
CA LEU A 443 130.41 48.69 -32.61
C LEU A 443 131.44 49.78 -32.31
N SER A 444 131.03 50.88 -31.66
CA SER A 444 131.95 51.97 -31.25
C SER A 444 132.97 51.52 -30.21
N ILE A 445 132.59 50.66 -29.26
CA ILE A 445 133.52 50.04 -28.31
C ILE A 445 134.55 49.17 -29.04
N ASN A 446 134.11 48.34 -29.98
CA ASN A 446 135.00 47.47 -30.75
C ASN A 446 135.99 48.30 -31.60
N GLU A 447 135.54 49.40 -32.19
CA GLU A 447 136.41 50.35 -32.87
C GLU A 447 137.47 50.93 -31.91
N LEU A 448 137.08 51.34 -30.70
CA LEU A 448 138.02 51.85 -29.69
C LEU A 448 139.06 50.79 -29.25
N VAL A 449 138.69 49.50 -29.16
CA VAL A 449 139.63 48.39 -28.94
C VAL A 449 140.68 48.33 -30.05
N LEU A 450 140.27 48.44 -31.31
CA LEU A 450 141.17 48.41 -32.46
C LEU A 450 142.12 49.62 -32.47
N LEU A 451 141.60 50.83 -32.24
CA LEU A 451 142.43 52.04 -32.14
C LEU A 451 143.45 51.94 -31.00
N SER A 452 143.04 51.44 -29.83
CA SER A 452 143.91 51.29 -28.67
C SER A 452 145.08 50.33 -28.96
N ARG A 453 144.83 49.20 -29.63
CA ARG A 453 145.89 48.26 -30.09
C ARG A 453 146.83 48.90 -31.10
N HIS A 454 146.31 49.73 -32.00
CA HIS A 454 147.16 50.49 -32.94
C HIS A 454 148.07 51.49 -32.21
N ILE A 455 147.55 52.21 -31.21
CA ILE A 455 148.36 53.14 -30.39
C ILE A 455 149.45 52.38 -29.64
N GLU A 456 149.13 51.24 -29.03
CA GLU A 456 150.11 50.38 -28.34
C GLU A 456 151.25 49.96 -29.29
N SER A 457 150.94 49.57 -30.53
CA SER A 457 151.93 49.24 -31.55
C SER A 457 152.84 50.42 -31.89
N ILE A 458 152.28 51.63 -32.00
CA ILE A 458 153.05 52.86 -32.26
C ILE A 458 153.97 53.15 -31.07
N LEU A 459 153.47 53.08 -29.83
CA LEU A 459 154.27 53.31 -28.63
C LEU A 459 155.42 52.31 -28.49
N SER A 460 155.21 51.04 -28.85
CA SER A 460 156.28 50.04 -28.90
C SER A 460 157.40 50.42 -29.88
N LYS A 461 157.05 51.00 -31.04
CA LYS A 461 158.04 51.49 -32.02
C LYS A 461 158.78 52.72 -31.50
N ILE A 462 158.08 53.68 -30.89
CA ILE A 462 158.70 54.89 -30.31
C ILE A 462 159.65 54.51 -29.16
N ALA A 463 159.24 53.61 -28.28
CA ALA A 463 160.10 53.10 -27.21
C ALA A 463 161.37 52.45 -27.78
N GLY A 464 161.25 51.67 -28.87
CA GLY A 464 162.40 51.11 -29.59
C GLY A 464 163.32 52.17 -30.20
N ILE A 465 162.76 53.24 -30.80
CA ILE A 465 163.54 54.38 -31.32
C ILE A 465 164.24 55.13 -30.18
N ALA A 466 163.56 55.35 -29.06
CA ALA A 466 164.14 56.00 -27.90
C ALA A 466 165.29 55.17 -27.29
N ASP A 467 165.16 53.85 -27.25
CA ASP A 467 166.25 52.95 -26.82
C ASP A 467 167.45 52.96 -27.76
N GLN A 468 167.21 52.92 -29.06
CA GLN A 468 168.26 53.12 -30.06
C GLN A 468 168.94 54.50 -29.92
N THR A 469 168.16 55.56 -29.68
CA THR A 469 168.67 56.92 -29.51
C THR A 469 169.50 57.04 -28.22
N ASN A 470 169.05 56.42 -27.13
CA ASN A 470 169.78 56.37 -25.87
C ASN A 470 171.13 55.65 -26.02
N LEU A 471 171.16 54.52 -26.74
CA LEU A 471 172.40 53.80 -27.07
C LEU A 471 173.33 54.60 -27.98
N LEU A 472 172.80 55.27 -29.00
CA LEU A 472 173.57 56.15 -29.89
C LEU A 472 174.17 57.33 -29.12
N ALA A 473 173.39 57.96 -28.24
CA ALA A 473 173.81 59.07 -27.41
C ALA A 473 174.87 58.64 -26.38
N LEU A 474 174.73 57.45 -25.78
CA LEU A 474 175.75 56.88 -24.90
C LEU A 474 177.07 56.65 -25.65
N ASN A 475 177.02 56.06 -26.85
CA ASN A 475 178.21 55.87 -27.69
C ASN A 475 178.87 57.22 -28.07
N ALA A 476 178.06 58.24 -28.39
CA ALA A 476 178.55 59.58 -28.69
C ALA A 476 179.16 60.28 -27.46
N ALA A 477 178.58 60.13 -26.26
CA ALA A 477 179.11 60.67 -25.02
C ALA A 477 180.46 60.01 -24.65
N ILE A 478 180.58 58.69 -24.84
CA ILE A 478 181.83 57.94 -24.66
C ILE A 478 182.92 58.48 -25.61
N GLU A 479 182.61 58.66 -26.90
CA GLU A 479 183.60 59.14 -27.86
C GLU A 479 183.95 60.63 -27.65
N ALA A 480 183.00 61.45 -27.20
CA ALA A 480 183.23 62.85 -26.84
C ALA A 480 184.11 62.99 -25.59
N ALA A 481 183.95 62.13 -24.58
CA ALA A 481 184.85 62.05 -23.42
C ALA A 481 186.27 61.64 -23.83
N ARG A 482 186.39 60.79 -24.86
CA ARG A 482 187.66 60.32 -25.43
C ARG A 482 188.45 61.42 -26.15
N ALA A 483 187.76 62.41 -26.71
CA ALA A 483 188.35 63.56 -27.41
C ALA A 483 188.83 64.70 -26.49
N GLY A 484 188.68 64.58 -25.16
CA GLY A 484 189.19 65.54 -24.18
C GLY A 484 188.57 66.95 -24.29
N GLU A 485 189.37 68.01 -24.13
CA GLU A 485 188.91 69.42 -24.17
C GLU A 485 188.18 69.77 -25.49
N ALA A 486 188.55 69.17 -26.62
CA ALA A 486 187.92 69.42 -27.92
C ALA A 486 186.50 68.80 -28.04
N GLY A 487 186.20 67.75 -27.26
CA GLY A 487 184.92 67.04 -27.29
C GLY A 487 183.87 67.57 -26.31
N ARG A 488 184.23 68.56 -25.47
CA ARG A 488 183.39 69.00 -24.34
C ARG A 488 182.00 69.50 -24.75
N GLY A 489 181.91 70.23 -25.86
CA GLY A 489 180.62 70.68 -26.42
C GLY A 489 179.76 69.53 -26.93
N PHE A 490 180.37 68.52 -27.56
CA PHE A 490 179.67 67.33 -28.04
C PHE A 490 179.21 66.41 -26.91
N ALA A 491 179.99 66.29 -25.83
CA ALA A 491 179.62 65.50 -24.66
C ALA A 491 178.34 66.05 -23.99
N VAL A 492 178.23 67.37 -23.86
CA VAL A 492 177.02 68.02 -23.32
C VAL A 492 175.80 67.75 -24.20
N VAL A 493 175.94 67.85 -25.53
CA VAL A 493 174.84 67.54 -26.46
C VAL A 493 174.47 66.05 -26.40
N ALA A 494 175.45 65.14 -26.30
CA ALA A 494 175.19 63.71 -26.20
C ALA A 494 174.48 63.34 -24.89
N ASP A 495 174.84 63.91 -23.74
CA ASP A 495 174.13 63.70 -22.48
C ASP A 495 172.73 64.33 -22.48
N GLU A 496 172.54 65.46 -23.16
CA GLU A 496 171.20 66.07 -23.35
C GLU A 496 170.31 65.15 -24.22
N VAL A 497 170.84 64.60 -25.32
CA VAL A 497 170.12 63.62 -26.16
C VAL A 497 169.83 62.34 -25.39
N ARG A 498 170.76 61.85 -24.56
CA ARG A 498 170.57 60.68 -23.70
C ARG A 498 169.45 60.91 -22.68
N THR A 499 169.45 62.08 -22.05
CA THR A 499 168.40 62.50 -21.11
C THR A 499 167.05 62.59 -21.80
N LEU A 500 167.00 63.16 -23.02
CA LEU A 500 165.77 63.27 -23.82
C LEU A 500 165.25 61.89 -24.27
N ALA A 501 166.14 60.97 -24.63
CA ALA A 501 165.81 59.59 -24.98
C ALA A 501 165.26 58.82 -23.77
N SER A 502 165.88 58.95 -22.60
CA SER A 502 165.37 58.38 -21.34
C SER A 502 164.01 58.98 -20.95
N LEU A 503 163.82 60.29 -21.12
CA LEU A 503 162.54 60.96 -20.89
C LEU A 503 161.47 60.44 -21.84
N THR A 504 161.81 60.23 -23.13
CA THR A 504 160.91 59.65 -24.13
C THR A 504 160.54 58.21 -23.78
N GLN A 505 161.47 57.40 -23.27
CA GLN A 505 161.16 56.06 -22.75
C GLN A 505 160.21 56.10 -21.56
N SER A 506 160.45 56.98 -20.59
CA SER A 506 159.58 57.14 -19.42
C SER A 506 158.17 57.57 -19.84
N SER A 507 158.04 58.58 -20.71
CA SER A 507 156.73 59.03 -21.20
C SER A 507 156.01 57.97 -22.04
N THR A 508 156.72 57.20 -22.87
CA THR A 508 156.09 56.10 -23.62
C THR A 508 155.65 54.94 -22.72
N ALA A 509 156.34 54.70 -21.61
CA ALA A 509 155.92 53.74 -20.59
C ALA A 509 154.67 54.23 -19.85
N GLU A 510 154.61 55.51 -19.46
CA GLU A 510 153.42 56.12 -18.85
C GLU A 510 152.21 56.07 -19.79
N ILE A 511 152.37 56.40 -21.08
CA ILE A 511 151.27 56.31 -22.05
C ILE A 511 150.85 54.85 -22.24
N ARG A 512 151.79 53.89 -22.23
CA ARG A 512 151.45 52.46 -22.32
C ARG A 512 150.57 52.02 -21.15
N ASP A 513 150.90 52.43 -19.92
CA ASP A 513 150.08 52.15 -18.74
C ASP A 513 148.66 52.74 -18.89
N ILE A 514 148.54 53.99 -19.35
CA ILE A 514 147.24 54.62 -19.64
C ILE A 514 146.46 53.83 -20.70
N ILE A 515 147.13 53.34 -21.75
CA ILE A 515 146.51 52.53 -22.80
C ILE A 515 146.07 51.17 -22.27
N GLU A 516 146.85 50.52 -21.41
CA GLU A 516 146.46 49.27 -20.75
C GLU A 516 145.23 49.47 -19.84
N GLN A 517 145.21 50.56 -19.06
CA GLN A 517 144.04 50.95 -18.27
C GLN A 517 142.81 51.22 -19.15
N LEU A 518 142.99 51.88 -20.30
CA LEU A 518 141.93 52.12 -21.29
C LEU A 518 141.40 50.80 -21.85
N GLN A 519 142.27 49.88 -22.30
CA GLN A 519 141.85 48.56 -22.80
C GLN A 519 141.07 47.78 -21.76
N ASN A 520 141.51 47.80 -20.50
CA ASN A 520 140.80 47.16 -19.39
C ASN A 520 139.44 47.83 -19.13
N GLY A 521 139.35 49.15 -19.21
CA GLY A 521 138.09 49.91 -19.14
C GLY A 521 137.12 49.55 -20.26
N VAL A 522 137.62 49.44 -21.49
CA VAL A 522 136.84 49.10 -22.68
C VAL A 522 136.33 47.66 -22.62
N LYS A 523 137.14 46.68 -22.16
CA LYS A 523 136.70 45.30 -21.92
C LYS A 523 135.56 45.22 -20.89
N ARG A 524 135.65 46.01 -19.80
CA ARG A 524 134.56 46.08 -18.81
C ARG A 524 133.29 46.67 -19.43
N ALA A 525 133.42 47.73 -20.22
CA ALA A 525 132.28 48.34 -20.92
C ALA A 525 131.63 47.35 -21.92
N GLU A 526 132.42 46.61 -22.71
CA GLU A 526 131.95 45.54 -23.60
C GLU A 526 131.18 44.46 -22.83
N SER A 527 131.73 43.96 -21.72
CA SER A 527 131.06 42.96 -20.88
C SER A 527 129.72 43.46 -20.33
N SER A 528 129.68 44.70 -19.82
CA SER A 528 128.43 45.31 -19.33
C SER A 528 127.40 45.46 -20.46
N MET A 529 127.85 45.81 -21.66
CA MET A 529 126.97 45.95 -22.82
C MET A 529 126.37 44.62 -23.29
N LEU A 530 127.15 43.54 -23.31
CA LEU A 530 126.64 42.20 -23.58
C LEU A 530 125.60 41.76 -22.55
N GLN A 531 125.85 42.04 -21.27
CA GLN A 531 124.89 41.77 -20.20
C GLN A 531 123.59 42.59 -20.36
N CYS A 532 123.70 43.89 -20.68
CA CYS A 532 122.55 44.74 -20.96
C CYS A 532 121.75 44.25 -22.18
N SER A 533 122.42 43.82 -23.24
CA SER A 533 121.77 43.25 -24.45
C SER A 533 121.02 41.96 -24.12
N HIS A 534 121.64 41.06 -23.34
CA HIS A 534 120.99 39.84 -22.87
C HIS A 534 119.75 40.15 -22.02
N THR A 535 119.89 41.07 -21.06
CA THR A 535 118.78 41.49 -20.19
C THR A 535 117.65 42.14 -21.00
N ALA A 536 117.96 42.97 -21.99
CA ALA A 536 116.97 43.57 -22.88
C ALA A 536 116.17 42.50 -23.64
N LYS A 537 116.85 41.48 -24.19
CA LYS A 537 116.19 40.36 -24.87
C LYS A 537 115.28 39.57 -23.94
N GLN A 538 115.77 39.22 -22.74
CA GLN A 538 114.94 38.56 -21.72
C GLN A 538 113.70 39.39 -21.37
N THR A 539 113.86 40.71 -21.23
CA THR A 539 112.72 41.60 -20.93
C THR A 539 111.69 41.65 -22.07
N VAL A 540 112.11 41.51 -23.33
CA VAL A 540 111.20 41.37 -24.48
C VAL A 540 110.40 40.05 -24.39
N ASP A 541 111.06 38.95 -24.06
CA ASP A 541 110.41 37.64 -23.89
C ASP A 541 109.41 37.64 -22.72
N ASP A 542 109.77 38.28 -21.60
CA ASP A 542 108.88 38.47 -20.44
C ASP A 542 107.68 39.37 -20.79
N ALA A 543 107.89 40.44 -21.53
CA ALA A 543 106.81 41.33 -21.98
C ALA A 543 105.86 40.61 -22.97
N ALA A 544 106.37 39.75 -23.84
CA ALA A 544 105.55 38.91 -24.70
C ALA A 544 104.67 37.94 -23.88
N SER A 545 105.25 37.32 -22.84
CA SER A 545 104.52 36.45 -21.92
C SER A 545 103.45 37.21 -21.13
N ALA A 546 103.74 38.44 -20.69
CA ALA A 546 102.76 39.30 -20.03
C ALA A 546 101.59 39.66 -20.95
N ASN A 547 101.85 39.94 -22.24
CA ASN A 547 100.80 40.18 -23.23
C ASN A 547 99.90 38.96 -23.46
N ASP A 548 100.45 37.75 -23.50
CA ASP A 548 99.65 36.51 -23.60
C ASP A 548 98.72 36.35 -22.39
N ILE A 549 99.24 36.57 -21.18
CA ILE A 549 98.46 36.53 -19.94
C ILE A 549 97.34 37.57 -19.96
N LEU A 550 97.63 38.81 -20.36
CA LEU A 550 96.60 39.87 -20.50
C LEU A 550 95.54 39.50 -21.55
N GLY A 551 95.92 38.86 -22.65
CA GLY A 551 94.99 38.33 -23.64
C GLY A 551 94.03 37.29 -23.04
N ARG A 552 94.57 36.34 -22.27
CA ARG A 552 93.75 35.33 -21.56
C ARG A 552 92.86 35.93 -20.47
N ILE A 553 93.31 36.99 -19.79
CA ILE A 553 92.50 37.76 -18.82
C ILE A 553 91.33 38.42 -19.54
N ARG A 554 91.56 39.08 -20.68
CA ARG A 554 90.49 39.68 -21.49
C ARG A 554 89.44 38.65 -21.91
N ASP A 555 89.87 37.49 -22.39
CA ASP A 555 88.93 36.42 -22.77
C ASP A 555 88.10 35.92 -21.57
N ALA A 556 88.70 35.89 -20.36
CA ALA A 556 87.98 35.55 -19.14
C ALA A 556 86.97 36.63 -18.74
N ILE A 557 87.34 37.92 -18.86
CA ILE A 557 86.46 39.07 -18.65
C ILE A 557 85.23 39.00 -19.58
N THR A 558 85.42 38.73 -20.88
CA THR A 558 84.30 38.57 -21.83
C THR A 558 83.34 37.46 -21.39
N ARG A 559 83.87 36.29 -21.00
CA ARG A 559 83.04 35.18 -20.51
C ARG A 559 82.27 35.53 -19.23
N ILE A 560 82.88 36.29 -18.31
CA ILE A 560 82.19 36.73 -17.08
C ILE A 560 81.07 37.73 -17.43
N ASN A 561 81.29 38.63 -18.40
CA ASN A 561 80.26 39.56 -18.85
C ASN A 561 79.04 38.84 -19.42
N ASP A 562 79.26 37.85 -20.29
CA ASP A 562 78.20 37.02 -20.85
C ASP A 562 77.44 36.26 -19.75
N MET A 563 78.16 35.72 -18.76
CA MET A 563 77.56 35.07 -17.60
C MET A 563 76.65 36.02 -16.81
N ASN A 564 77.10 37.25 -16.56
CA ASN A 564 76.30 38.26 -15.85
C ASN A 564 75.02 38.62 -16.61
N LEU A 565 75.08 38.73 -17.95
CA LEU A 565 73.88 38.93 -18.77
C LEU A 565 72.90 37.76 -18.65
N HIS A 566 73.41 36.52 -18.66
CA HIS A 566 72.58 35.33 -18.46
C HIS A 566 71.95 35.28 -17.06
N ILE A 567 72.71 35.61 -16.00
CA ILE A 567 72.20 35.67 -14.62
C ILE A 567 71.10 36.72 -14.50
N ALA A 568 71.33 37.93 -15.02
CA ALA A 568 70.33 39.01 -14.98
C ALA A 568 69.03 38.61 -15.70
N LYS A 569 69.14 37.95 -16.86
CA LYS A 569 67.98 37.43 -17.59
C LYS A 569 67.24 36.36 -16.79
N ALA A 570 67.95 35.37 -16.26
CA ALA A 570 67.37 34.29 -15.47
C ALA A 570 66.65 34.82 -14.21
N ALA A 571 67.26 35.78 -13.52
CA ALA A 571 66.66 36.44 -12.36
C ALA A 571 65.37 37.19 -12.74
N LYS A 572 65.33 37.85 -13.90
CA LYS A 572 64.12 38.53 -14.40
C LYS A 572 63.00 37.55 -14.76
N GLU A 573 63.35 36.42 -15.39
CA GLU A 573 62.40 35.33 -15.67
C GLU A 573 61.87 34.73 -14.36
N GLN A 574 62.71 34.55 -13.34
CA GLN A 574 62.31 34.08 -12.01
C GLN A 574 61.35 35.05 -11.32
N SER A 575 61.57 36.37 -11.40
CA SER A 575 60.61 37.37 -10.89
C SER A 575 59.24 37.27 -11.58
N VAL A 576 59.22 37.10 -12.90
CA VAL A 576 57.96 36.92 -13.65
C VAL A 576 57.24 35.65 -13.21
N ALA A 577 57.95 34.53 -13.10
CA ALA A 577 57.37 33.26 -12.63
C ALA A 577 56.84 33.37 -11.20
N THR A 578 57.56 34.07 -10.32
CA THR A 578 57.16 34.31 -8.92
C THR A 578 55.86 35.11 -8.82
N ARG A 579 55.71 36.17 -9.64
CA ARG A 579 54.46 36.96 -9.70
C ARG A 579 53.28 36.15 -10.19
N GLU A 580 53.48 35.28 -11.17
CA GLU A 580 52.44 34.35 -11.64
C GLU A 580 52.06 33.33 -10.56
N LEU A 581 53.03 32.79 -9.83
CA LEU A 581 52.78 31.89 -8.69
C LEU A 581 52.03 32.59 -7.56
N SER A 582 52.36 33.86 -7.26
CA SER A 582 51.61 34.68 -6.30
C SER A 582 50.14 34.81 -6.72
N ARG A 583 49.88 35.14 -7.98
CA ARG A 583 48.51 35.28 -8.51
C ARG A 583 47.72 33.96 -8.43
N ARG A 584 48.38 32.82 -8.69
CA ARG A 584 47.76 31.50 -8.54
C ARG A 584 47.48 31.15 -7.09
N THR A 585 48.36 31.54 -6.18
CA THR A 585 48.21 31.36 -4.73
C THR A 585 46.99 32.12 -4.22
N ASP A 586 46.80 33.37 -4.66
CA ASP A 586 45.59 34.16 -4.37
C ASP A 586 44.32 33.46 -4.89
N GLY A 587 44.36 32.93 -6.12
CA GLY A 587 43.24 32.16 -6.67
C GLY A 587 42.90 30.90 -5.87
N ILE A 588 43.92 30.16 -5.39
CA ILE A 588 43.71 28.99 -4.51
C ILE A 588 43.14 29.43 -3.16
N ARG A 589 43.56 30.57 -2.63
CA ARG A 589 43.03 31.14 -1.39
C ARG A 589 41.54 31.45 -1.51
N ASP A 590 41.13 32.11 -2.58
CA ASP A 590 39.72 32.43 -2.84
C ASP A 590 38.86 31.18 -2.98
N ILE A 591 39.36 30.16 -3.69
CA ILE A 591 38.69 28.86 -3.80
C ILE A 591 38.57 28.19 -2.43
N SER A 592 39.63 28.24 -1.62
CA SER A 592 39.65 27.64 -0.27
C SER A 592 38.62 28.31 0.64
N HIS A 593 38.47 29.63 0.56
CA HIS A 593 37.40 30.36 1.25
C HIS A 593 36.00 29.92 0.79
N ALA A 594 35.78 29.81 -0.52
CA ALA A 594 34.49 29.35 -1.05
C ALA A 594 34.15 27.92 -0.60
N VAL A 595 35.14 27.02 -0.57
CA VAL A 595 34.95 25.64 -0.07
C VAL A 595 34.68 25.64 1.44
N ALA A 596 35.36 26.49 2.22
CA ALA A 596 35.14 26.59 3.67
C ALA A 596 33.72 27.08 3.98
N GLN A 597 33.24 28.07 3.23
CA GLN A 597 31.86 28.54 3.32
C GLN A 597 30.87 27.43 2.91
N GLY A 598 31.17 26.69 1.83
CA GLY A 598 30.36 25.54 1.42
C GLY A 598 30.29 24.44 2.49
N ALA A 599 31.40 24.14 3.16
CA ALA A 599 31.45 23.18 4.26
C ALA A 599 30.61 23.64 5.47
N ALA A 600 30.62 24.94 5.78
CA ALA A 600 29.77 25.51 6.84
C ALA A 600 28.27 25.38 6.50
N THR A 601 27.87 25.70 5.27
CA THR A 601 26.48 25.51 4.80
C THR A 601 26.07 24.04 4.81
N GLN A 602 26.98 23.12 4.44
CA GLN A 602 26.73 21.69 4.48
C GLN A 602 26.46 21.19 5.90
N LEU A 603 27.17 21.74 6.89
CA LEU A 603 26.98 21.46 8.32
C LEU A 603 25.57 21.87 8.78
N ASP A 604 25.13 23.07 8.41
CA ASP A 604 23.79 23.58 8.71
C ASP A 604 22.69 22.69 8.09
N HIS A 605 22.82 22.33 6.80
CA HIS A 605 21.89 21.43 6.13
C HIS A 605 21.82 20.04 6.79
N CYS A 606 22.97 19.49 7.23
CA CYS A 606 22.99 18.21 7.95
C CYS A 606 22.26 18.32 9.29
N GLN A 607 22.40 19.44 10.00
CA GLN A 607 21.71 19.68 11.26
C GLN A 607 20.19 19.75 11.05
N VAL A 608 19.73 20.47 10.02
CA VAL A 608 18.31 20.54 9.64
C VAL A 608 17.77 19.15 9.24
N MET A 609 18.52 18.35 8.48
CA MET A 609 18.10 16.99 8.12
C MET A 609 17.96 16.08 9.35
N VAL A 610 18.91 16.14 10.29
CA VAL A 610 18.82 15.37 11.53
C VAL A 610 17.60 15.79 12.35
N GLU A 611 17.29 17.09 12.40
CA GLU A 611 16.11 17.59 13.09
C GLU A 611 14.80 17.12 12.41
N GLN A 612 14.70 17.22 11.09
CA GLN A 612 13.54 16.73 10.33
C GLN A 612 13.34 15.23 10.48
N VAL A 613 14.42 14.45 10.44
CA VAL A 613 14.38 13.01 10.71
C VAL A 613 13.93 12.74 12.14
N GLY A 614 14.39 13.51 13.12
CA GLY A 614 13.93 13.40 14.51
C GLY A 614 12.43 13.67 14.67
N GLN A 615 11.90 14.68 13.95
CA GLN A 615 10.46 14.95 13.91
C GLN A 615 9.67 13.82 13.24
N GLN A 616 10.18 13.26 12.14
CA GLN A 616 9.58 12.08 11.50
C GLN A 616 9.57 10.87 12.43
N ASP A 617 10.67 10.59 13.12
CA ASP A 617 10.75 9.49 14.09
C ASP A 617 9.69 9.65 15.18
N ALA A 618 9.56 10.85 15.77
CA ALA A 618 8.56 11.12 16.80
C ALA A 618 7.11 10.97 16.31
N LEU A 619 6.85 11.25 15.02
CA LEU A 619 5.54 11.00 14.40
C LEU A 619 5.29 9.51 14.16
N LEU A 620 6.34 8.75 13.79
CA LEU A 620 6.25 7.34 13.48
C LEU A 620 6.27 6.44 14.73
N GLU A 621 6.92 6.86 15.81
CA GLU A 621 6.90 6.18 17.13
C GLU A 621 5.49 6.07 17.74
N ARG A 622 4.54 6.87 17.25
CA ARG A 622 3.11 6.73 17.61
C ARG A 622 2.50 5.43 17.09
N PHE A 623 3.10 4.81 16.08
CA PHE A 623 2.68 3.52 15.56
C PHE A 623 3.51 2.41 16.21
N LYS A 624 2.84 1.40 16.75
CA LYS A 624 3.49 0.19 17.24
C LYS A 624 3.60 -0.79 16.07
N VAL A 625 4.82 -0.96 15.58
CA VAL A 625 5.16 -1.74 14.40
C VAL A 625 5.79 -3.06 14.82
#